data_AF-R5CMF1-F1
#
_entry.id   AF-R5CMF1-F1
#
_cell.length_a   1.000
_cell.length_b   1.000
_cell.length_c   1.000
_cell.angle_alpha   90.00
_cell.angle_beta   90.00
_cell.angle_gamma   90.00
#
_symmetry.space_group_name_H-M   'P 1'
#
loop_
_entity.id
_entity.type
_entity.pdbx_description
1 polymer ?
#
loop_
_entity_poly.entity_id
_entity_poly.type
_entity_poly.pdbx_seq_one_letter_code
_entity_poly.pdbx_strand_id
1 'polypeptide(L)'
;MGLRWEDIDFEKNLISINHSLTYYPTSEDRTTEFHIHKPKTDAGIRTVPLLDSVRDALDILREEEDSNGSNEQEVDGYSGFIFQNRFGTLPNPASVNRTIKRIVNSYNADERLSAAREGREPMLLPEFSCHHLRHTFATRLCEVESNLKVIQSIMGHKNIETTMDIYVEATDRKKEETFENLAAKLDELF
;
A
#
# COMPACT_ATOMS: atom_id res chain seq x y z
N MET A 1 2.58 -4.26 -4.65
CA MET A 1 3.40 -4.81 -5.75
C MET A 1 2.60 -5.64 -6.72
N GLY A 2 1.75 -6.58 -6.28
CA GLY A 2 0.95 -7.40 -7.21
C GLY A 2 -0.30 -6.73 -7.80
N LEU A 3 -0.63 -5.49 -7.43
CA LEU A 3 -1.89 -4.85 -7.86
C LEU A 3 -1.94 -4.71 -9.39
N ARG A 4 -3.08 -5.01 -10.00
CA ARG A 4 -3.32 -4.93 -11.44
C ARG A 4 -4.36 -3.87 -11.75
N TRP A 5 -4.38 -3.37 -12.98
CA TRP A 5 -5.36 -2.37 -13.40
C TRP A 5 -6.80 -2.87 -13.26
N GLU A 6 -7.04 -4.16 -13.51
CA GLU A 6 -8.37 -4.78 -13.32
C GLU A 6 -8.83 -4.87 -11.86
N ASP A 7 -7.90 -4.70 -10.90
CA ASP A 7 -8.24 -4.69 -9.48
C ASP A 7 -8.73 -3.29 -9.01
N ILE A 8 -8.72 -2.28 -9.88
CA ILE A 8 -9.16 -0.91 -9.58
C ILE A 8 -10.49 -0.61 -10.27
N ASP A 9 -11.52 -0.31 -9.49
CA ASP A 9 -12.80 0.19 -9.99
C ASP A 9 -12.81 1.72 -9.83
N PHE A 10 -12.40 2.42 -10.88
CA PHE A 10 -12.36 3.89 -10.91
C PHE A 10 -13.76 4.52 -10.95
N GLU A 11 -14.80 3.81 -11.37
CA GLU A 11 -16.17 4.34 -11.36
C GLU A 11 -16.71 4.36 -9.92
N LYS A 12 -16.43 3.31 -9.15
CA LYS A 12 -16.88 3.18 -7.76
C LYS A 12 -15.88 3.67 -6.72
N ASN A 13 -14.69 4.12 -7.12
CA ASN A 13 -13.59 4.44 -6.20
C ASN A 13 -13.24 3.26 -5.28
N LEU A 14 -13.00 2.07 -5.84
CA LEU A 14 -12.70 0.88 -5.04
C LEU A 14 -11.41 0.18 -5.51
N ILE A 15 -10.65 -0.33 -4.56
CA ILE A 15 -9.49 -1.19 -4.79
C ILE A 15 -9.81 -2.59 -4.27
N SER A 16 -9.79 -3.59 -5.15
CA SER A 16 -9.96 -5.00 -4.81
C SER A 16 -8.61 -5.64 -4.46
N ILE A 17 -8.42 -6.00 -3.19
CA ILE A 17 -7.27 -6.77 -2.73
C ILE A 17 -7.66 -8.25 -2.69
N ASN A 18 -7.30 -9.01 -3.72
CA ASN A 18 -7.73 -10.41 -3.90
C ASN A 18 -6.56 -11.41 -4.11
N HIS A 19 -5.31 -10.94 -4.12
CA HIS A 19 -4.09 -11.75 -4.23
C HIS A 19 -2.87 -11.01 -3.69
N SER A 20 -1.75 -11.71 -3.57
CA SER A 20 -0.44 -11.13 -3.23
C SER A 20 0.65 -11.66 -4.13
N LEU A 21 1.66 -10.81 -4.39
CA LEU A 21 2.84 -11.15 -5.17
C LEU A 21 4.03 -11.36 -4.21
N THR A 22 4.67 -12.51 -4.30
CA THR A 22 5.89 -12.86 -3.57
C THR A 22 7.04 -13.07 -4.54
N TYR A 23 8.27 -12.99 -4.04
CA TYR A 23 9.48 -13.16 -4.83
C TYR A 23 10.49 -13.95 -3.99
N TYR A 24 10.68 -15.24 -4.30
CA TYR A 24 11.50 -16.16 -3.51
C TYR A 24 12.14 -17.25 -4.39
N PRO A 25 13.23 -17.91 -3.94
CA PRO A 25 13.92 -18.91 -4.75
C PRO A 25 13.10 -20.20 -4.89
N THR A 26 13.04 -20.73 -6.12
CA THR A 26 12.47 -22.05 -6.41
C THR A 26 13.48 -23.15 -6.10
N SER A 27 12.99 -24.31 -5.67
CA SER A 27 13.82 -25.40 -5.13
C SER A 27 14.63 -26.15 -6.18
N GLU A 28 14.26 -26.05 -7.46
CA GLU A 28 14.93 -26.80 -8.53
C GLU A 28 16.27 -26.16 -8.92
N ASP A 29 16.33 -24.84 -9.09
CA ASP A 29 17.54 -24.17 -9.64
C ASP A 29 18.06 -22.98 -8.81
N ARG A 30 17.48 -22.70 -7.62
CA ARG A 30 17.75 -21.49 -6.81
C ARG A 30 17.52 -20.17 -7.56
N THR A 31 16.86 -20.20 -8.71
CA THR A 31 16.37 -19.03 -9.41
C THR A 31 15.28 -18.39 -8.57
N THR A 32 15.32 -17.06 -8.43
CA THR A 32 14.28 -16.33 -7.69
C THR A 32 13.22 -15.89 -8.67
N GLU A 33 11.99 -16.30 -8.42
CA GLU A 33 10.87 -16.09 -9.32
C GLU A 33 9.71 -15.43 -8.58
N PHE A 34 8.85 -14.78 -9.36
CA PHE A 34 7.61 -14.20 -8.85
C PHE A 34 6.56 -15.28 -8.73
N HIS A 35 5.76 -15.22 -7.67
CA HIS A 35 4.62 -16.10 -7.47
C HIS A 35 3.41 -15.32 -6.97
N ILE A 36 2.24 -15.72 -7.44
CA ILE A 36 0.94 -15.22 -6.96
C ILE A 36 0.40 -16.16 -5.90
N HIS A 37 0.08 -15.59 -4.74
CA HIS A 37 -0.68 -16.30 -3.72
C HIS A 37 -2.07 -15.70 -3.58
N LYS A 38 -3.08 -16.54 -3.77
CA LYS A 38 -4.46 -16.19 -3.40
C LYS A 38 -4.61 -16.24 -1.88
N PRO A 39 -5.40 -15.34 -1.27
CA PRO A 39 -5.67 -15.39 0.15
C PRO A 39 -6.26 -16.75 0.52
N LYS A 40 -5.76 -17.33 1.61
CA LYS A 40 -6.20 -18.65 2.09
C LYS A 40 -7.62 -18.64 2.68
N THR A 41 -8.19 -17.46 2.89
CA THR A 41 -9.51 -17.26 3.51
C THR A 41 -10.19 -16.03 2.90
N ASP A 42 -11.51 -16.02 2.89
CA ASP A 42 -12.34 -14.89 2.40
C ASP A 42 -11.96 -13.56 3.06
N ALA A 43 -11.59 -13.57 4.35
CA ALA A 43 -11.13 -12.36 5.07
C ALA A 43 -9.89 -11.68 4.45
N GLY A 44 -9.10 -12.41 3.64
CA GLY A 44 -7.97 -11.84 2.92
C GLY A 44 -8.33 -11.25 1.57
N ILE A 45 -9.52 -11.56 1.04
CA ILE A 45 -10.15 -10.88 -0.09
C ILE A 45 -10.94 -9.70 0.48
N ARG A 46 -10.58 -8.49 0.09
CA ARG A 46 -11.26 -7.29 0.60
C ARG A 46 -11.27 -6.18 -0.43
N THR A 47 -12.24 -5.30 -0.27
CA THR A 47 -12.31 -4.06 -1.01
C THR A 47 -12.05 -2.90 -0.05
N VAL A 48 -11.20 -1.97 -0.48
CA VAL A 48 -10.93 -0.71 0.25
C VAL A 48 -11.30 0.47 -0.64
N PRO A 49 -11.92 1.53 -0.09
CA PRO A 49 -12.16 2.75 -0.85
C PRO A 49 -10.84 3.36 -1.38
N LEU A 50 -10.90 3.93 -2.58
CA LEU A 50 -9.82 4.63 -3.25
C LEU A 50 -9.88 6.11 -2.82
N LEU A 51 -8.86 6.55 -2.08
CA LEU A 51 -8.71 7.98 -1.74
C LEU A 51 -8.29 8.77 -2.98
N ASP A 52 -8.70 10.04 -3.06
CA ASP A 52 -8.36 10.91 -4.19
C ASP A 52 -6.84 11.04 -4.41
N SER A 53 -6.08 11.22 -3.32
CA SER A 53 -4.60 11.25 -3.41
C SER A 53 -3.98 9.94 -3.94
N VAL A 54 -4.64 8.80 -3.72
CA VAL A 54 -4.22 7.51 -4.27
C VAL A 54 -4.64 7.38 -5.74
N ARG A 55 -5.82 7.90 -6.10
CA ARG A 55 -6.26 8.00 -7.50
C ARG A 55 -5.30 8.85 -8.32
N ASP A 56 -4.92 10.03 -7.83
CA ASP A 56 -3.96 10.91 -8.49
C ASP A 56 -2.62 10.19 -8.73
N ALA A 57 -2.14 9.45 -7.73
CA ALA A 57 -0.93 8.63 -7.86
C ALA A 57 -1.08 7.50 -8.90
N LEU A 58 -2.25 6.87 -9.00
CA LEU A 58 -2.53 5.86 -10.02
C LEU A 58 -2.64 6.47 -11.42
N ASP A 59 -3.22 7.66 -11.55
CA ASP A 59 -3.33 8.35 -12.83
C ASP A 59 -1.94 8.74 -13.37
N ILE A 60 -1.02 9.20 -12.51
CA ILE A 60 0.40 9.41 -12.87
C ILE A 60 1.03 8.11 -13.40
N LEU A 61 0.80 6.98 -12.72
CA LEU A 61 1.35 5.69 -13.16
C LEU A 61 0.74 5.24 -14.51
N ARG A 62 -0.52 5.59 -14.79
CA ARG A 62 -1.15 5.29 -16.07
C ARG A 62 -0.58 6.14 -17.20
N GLU A 63 -0.32 7.42 -16.97
CA GLU A 63 0.36 8.29 -17.94
C GLU A 63 1.80 7.83 -18.22
N GLU A 64 2.51 7.35 -17.20
CA GLU A 64 3.83 6.73 -17.37
C GLU A 64 3.74 5.44 -18.20
N GLU A 65 2.68 4.65 -18.04
CA GLU A 65 2.42 3.45 -18.82
C GLU A 65 2.14 3.76 -20.29
N ASP A 66 1.30 4.76 -20.56
CA ASP A 66 0.99 5.21 -21.94
C ASP A 66 2.27 5.67 -22.68
N SER A 67 3.24 6.22 -21.95
CA SER A 67 4.50 6.71 -22.51
C SER A 67 5.57 5.62 -22.65
N ASN A 68 5.69 4.72 -21.67
CA ASN A 68 6.78 3.76 -21.58
C ASN A 68 6.41 2.33 -22.00
N GLY A 69 5.12 2.07 -22.21
CA GLY A 69 4.56 0.73 -22.43
C GLY A 69 4.07 0.07 -21.14
N SER A 70 3.10 -0.83 -21.30
CA SER A 70 2.52 -1.64 -20.23
C SER A 70 3.43 -2.80 -19.81
N ASN A 71 3.27 -3.23 -18.56
CA ASN A 71 3.90 -4.46 -18.09
C ASN A 71 3.27 -5.70 -18.75
N GLU A 72 4.02 -6.35 -19.62
CA GLU A 72 3.59 -7.55 -20.36
C GLU A 72 3.85 -8.87 -19.61
N GLN A 73 4.40 -8.84 -18.40
CA GLN A 73 4.69 -10.06 -17.65
C GLN A 73 3.39 -10.76 -17.22
N GLU A 74 3.38 -12.08 -17.41
CA GLU A 74 2.41 -12.98 -16.82
C GLU A 74 3.06 -13.79 -15.70
N VAL A 75 2.44 -13.82 -14.53
CA VAL A 75 2.88 -14.60 -13.37
C VAL A 75 1.70 -15.43 -12.87
N ASP A 76 1.82 -16.76 -12.92
CA ASP A 76 0.77 -17.70 -12.48
C ASP A 76 -0.63 -17.41 -13.09
N GLY A 77 -0.68 -16.94 -14.34
CA GLY A 77 -1.92 -16.57 -15.04
C GLY A 77 -2.45 -15.17 -14.74
N TYR A 78 -1.69 -14.35 -14.02
CA TYR A 78 -2.01 -12.95 -13.72
C TYR A 78 -1.12 -12.02 -14.56
N SER A 79 -1.72 -11.02 -15.20
CA SER A 79 -1.05 -10.00 -16.02
C SER A 79 -1.67 -8.60 -15.81
N GLY A 80 -1.17 -7.57 -16.48
CA GLY A 80 -1.68 -6.20 -16.34
C GLY A 80 -1.32 -5.53 -14.99
N PHE A 81 -0.11 -5.82 -14.48
CA PHE A 81 0.38 -5.27 -13.23
C PHE A 81 0.66 -3.76 -13.32
N ILE A 82 0.18 -3.00 -12.34
CA ILE A 82 0.33 -1.52 -12.27
C ILE A 82 1.79 -1.12 -12.06
N PHE A 83 2.49 -1.84 -11.18
CA PHE A 83 3.85 -1.45 -10.79
C PHE A 83 4.87 -2.08 -11.74
N GLN A 84 5.72 -1.24 -12.33
CA GLN A 84 6.80 -1.66 -13.20
C GLN A 84 8.11 -0.93 -12.88
N ASN A 85 9.23 -1.58 -13.21
CA ASN A 85 10.55 -0.97 -13.19
C ASN A 85 10.88 -0.38 -14.58
N ARG A 86 12.03 0.29 -14.72
CA ARG A 86 12.47 0.92 -15.98
C ARG A 86 12.60 -0.01 -17.20
N PHE A 87 12.50 -1.32 -17.01
CA PHE A 87 12.56 -2.34 -18.05
C PHE A 87 11.17 -2.90 -18.39
N GLY A 88 10.08 -2.32 -17.88
CA GLY A 88 8.71 -2.77 -18.16
C GLY A 88 8.31 -4.05 -17.42
N THR A 89 8.99 -4.38 -16.31
CA THR A 89 8.78 -5.63 -15.57
C THR A 89 8.50 -5.36 -14.09
N LEU A 90 7.93 -6.35 -13.39
CA LEU A 90 7.63 -6.27 -11.96
C LEU A 90 8.89 -5.89 -11.15
N PRO A 91 8.79 -4.89 -10.26
CA PRO A 91 9.90 -4.56 -9.37
C PRO A 91 10.06 -5.68 -8.34
N ASN A 92 11.32 -6.01 -8.03
CA ASN A 92 11.62 -6.83 -6.85
C ASN A 92 10.97 -6.16 -5.60
N PRO A 93 10.12 -6.83 -4.81
CA PRO A 93 9.41 -6.21 -3.70
C PRO A 93 10.33 -5.57 -2.64
N ALA A 94 11.53 -6.11 -2.46
CA ALA A 94 12.53 -5.55 -1.56
C ALA A 94 13.07 -4.18 -2.04
N SER A 95 12.87 -3.82 -3.31
CA SER A 95 13.26 -2.51 -3.83
C SER A 95 12.55 -1.36 -3.13
N VAL A 96 11.28 -1.53 -2.73
CA VAL A 96 10.50 -0.50 -2.03
C VAL A 96 11.19 -0.07 -0.73
N ASN A 97 11.52 -1.03 0.14
CA ASN A 97 12.19 -0.72 1.40
C ASN A 97 13.61 -0.19 1.20
N ARG A 98 14.33 -0.65 0.15
CA ARG A 98 15.62 -0.06 -0.21
C ARG A 98 15.49 1.39 -0.67
N THR A 99 14.45 1.72 -1.43
CA THR A 99 14.16 3.09 -1.86
C THR A 99 13.79 3.97 -0.67
N ILE A 100 12.92 3.52 0.23
CA ILE A 100 12.60 4.23 1.49
C ILE A 100 13.89 4.54 2.27
N LYS A 101 14.77 3.54 2.45
CA LYS A 101 16.04 3.74 3.15
C LYS A 101 16.94 4.77 2.46
N ARG A 102 16.98 4.78 1.12
CA ARG A 102 17.73 5.79 0.36
C ARG A 102 17.15 7.20 0.54
N ILE A 103 15.83 7.34 0.51
CA ILE A 103 15.13 8.61 0.74
C ILE A 103 15.46 9.15 2.13
N VAL A 104 15.30 8.32 3.18
CA VAL A 104 15.63 8.69 4.56
C VAL A 104 17.09 9.13 4.69
N ASN A 105 18.02 8.37 4.10
CA ASN A 105 19.45 8.71 4.16
C ASN A 105 19.77 10.02 3.45
N SER A 106 19.17 10.26 2.27
CA SER A 106 19.36 11.49 1.50
C SER A 106 18.84 12.69 2.27
N TYR A 107 17.58 12.65 2.71
CA TYR A 107 16.98 13.71 3.51
C TYR A 107 17.81 13.99 4.77
N ASN A 108 18.20 12.95 5.52
CA ASN A 108 18.97 13.13 6.74
C ASN A 108 20.39 13.68 6.49
N ALA A 109 20.97 13.47 5.31
CA ALA A 109 22.25 14.08 4.94
C ALA A 109 22.06 15.57 4.66
N ASP A 110 21.07 15.93 3.86
CA ASP A 110 20.76 17.31 3.49
C ASP A 110 20.33 18.14 4.71
N GLU A 111 19.46 17.57 5.55
CA GLU A 111 18.96 18.20 6.77
C GLU A 111 20.07 18.52 7.77
N ARG A 112 21.09 17.66 7.90
CA ARG A 112 22.26 17.96 8.74
C ARG A 112 23.03 19.18 8.23
N LEU A 113 23.18 19.31 6.91
CA LEU A 113 23.86 20.45 6.31
C LEU A 113 23.04 21.73 6.47
N SER A 114 21.73 21.68 6.25
CA SER A 114 20.82 22.81 6.40
C SER A 114 20.73 23.28 7.85
N ALA A 115 20.53 22.37 8.80
CA ALA A 115 20.46 22.68 10.22
C ALA A 115 21.76 23.31 10.75
N ALA A 116 22.92 22.81 10.32
CA ALA A 116 24.22 23.38 10.69
C ALA A 116 24.41 24.82 10.14
N ARG A 117 23.93 25.10 8.92
CA ARG A 117 23.97 26.46 8.35
C ARG A 117 23.04 27.42 9.08
N GLU A 118 21.91 26.92 9.58
CA GLU A 118 20.89 27.70 10.29
C GLU A 118 21.16 27.79 11.81
N GLY A 119 22.15 27.06 12.34
CA GLY A 119 22.47 27.05 13.76
C GLY A 119 21.40 26.38 14.63
N ARG A 120 20.64 25.44 14.07
CA ARG A 120 19.58 24.69 14.76
C ARG A 120 19.92 23.20 14.87
N GLU A 121 19.21 22.50 15.76
CA GLU A 121 19.28 21.04 15.81
C GLU A 121 18.62 20.42 14.56
N PRO A 122 19.21 19.36 13.98
CA PRO A 122 18.66 18.70 12.79
C PRO A 122 17.43 17.85 13.14
N MET A 123 16.37 18.00 12.35
CA MET A 123 15.15 17.20 12.46
C MET A 123 15.24 15.99 11.53
N LEU A 124 15.84 14.92 12.03
CA LEU A 124 16.08 13.70 11.26
C LEU A 124 14.84 12.82 11.16
N LEU A 125 14.64 12.23 9.99
CA LEU A 125 13.69 11.14 9.79
C LEU A 125 14.22 9.85 10.43
N PRO A 126 13.39 9.11 11.19
CA PRO A 126 13.75 7.80 11.69
C PRO A 126 13.87 6.78 10.54
N GLU A 127 14.54 5.64 10.79
CA GLU A 127 14.44 4.51 9.87
C GLU A 127 13.03 3.91 9.91
N PHE A 128 12.41 3.70 8.75
CA PHE A 128 11.11 3.06 8.63
C PHE A 128 11.01 2.22 7.34
N SER A 129 9.90 1.51 7.19
CA SER A 129 9.64 0.59 6.08
C SER A 129 8.17 0.65 5.65
N CYS A 130 7.81 -0.05 4.57
CA CYS A 130 6.43 -0.16 4.12
C CYS A 130 5.47 -0.69 5.20
N HIS A 131 5.95 -1.56 6.10
CA HIS A 131 5.16 -2.05 7.23
C HIS A 131 4.83 -0.93 8.22
N HIS A 132 5.76 -0.01 8.47
CA HIS A 132 5.54 1.14 9.34
C HIS A 132 4.51 2.11 8.73
N LEU A 133 4.50 2.29 7.41
CA LEU A 133 3.46 3.06 6.72
C LEU A 133 2.07 2.44 6.92
N ARG A 134 1.97 1.11 6.79
CA ARG A 134 0.73 0.38 7.08
C ARG A 134 0.29 0.50 8.54
N HIS A 135 1.24 0.47 9.48
CA HIS A 135 0.93 0.71 10.90
C HIS A 135 0.45 2.14 11.14
N THR A 136 1.08 3.12 10.51
CA THR A 136 0.67 4.52 10.58
C THR A 136 -0.74 4.70 10.05
N PHE A 137 -1.06 4.11 8.88
CA PHE A 137 -2.41 4.09 8.33
C PHE A 137 -3.41 3.46 9.32
N ALA A 138 -3.07 2.32 9.93
CA ALA A 138 -3.93 1.67 10.92
C ALA A 138 -4.18 2.55 12.15
N THR A 139 -3.15 3.23 12.66
CA THR A 139 -3.29 4.17 13.79
C THR A 139 -4.22 5.32 13.42
N ARG A 140 -4.03 5.95 12.26
CA ARG A 140 -4.91 7.03 11.78
C ARG A 140 -6.34 6.56 11.55
N LEU A 141 -6.51 5.35 11.04
CA LEU A 141 -7.82 4.72 10.87
C LEU A 141 -8.53 4.55 12.23
N CYS A 142 -7.83 4.09 13.26
CA CYS A 142 -8.36 3.98 14.62
C CYS A 142 -8.70 5.33 15.27
N GLU A 143 -8.11 6.44 14.82
CA GLU A 143 -8.43 7.79 15.31
C GLU A 143 -9.75 8.34 14.74
N VAL A 144 -10.26 7.77 13.65
CA VAL A 144 -11.51 8.18 12.99
C VAL A 144 -12.61 7.13 13.04
N GLU A 145 -12.25 5.88 13.30
CA GLU A 145 -13.19 4.77 13.37
C GLU A 145 -13.00 3.97 14.66
N SER A 146 -14.10 3.75 15.37
CA SER A 146 -14.14 2.98 16.62
C SER A 146 -14.56 1.53 16.40
N ASN A 147 -15.19 1.25 15.25
CA ASN A 147 -15.67 -0.07 14.89
C ASN A 147 -14.51 -0.97 14.43
N LEU A 148 -14.08 -1.86 15.33
CA LEU A 148 -13.00 -2.80 15.06
C LEU A 148 -13.27 -3.73 13.89
N LYS A 149 -14.54 -4.09 13.58
CA LYS A 149 -14.84 -4.94 12.42
C LYS A 149 -14.61 -4.18 11.11
N VAL A 150 -14.92 -2.89 11.05
CA VAL A 150 -14.64 -2.04 9.87
C VAL A 150 -13.13 -1.92 9.68
N ILE A 151 -12.40 -1.58 10.76
CA ILE A 151 -10.94 -1.54 10.74
C ILE A 151 -10.36 -2.88 10.28
N GLN A 152 -10.82 -3.99 10.85
CA GLN A 152 -10.36 -5.33 10.50
C GLN A 152 -10.64 -5.66 9.03
N SER A 153 -11.82 -5.30 8.52
CA SER A 153 -12.21 -5.51 7.13
C SER A 153 -11.31 -4.73 6.17
N ILE A 154 -11.01 -3.47 6.47
CA ILE A 154 -10.10 -2.62 5.68
C ILE A 154 -8.66 -3.14 5.73
N MET A 155 -8.20 -3.53 6.92
CA MET A 155 -6.83 -4.01 7.12
C MET A 155 -6.63 -5.44 6.59
N GLY A 156 -7.66 -6.28 6.58
CA GLY A 156 -7.57 -7.69 6.17
C GLY A 156 -6.86 -8.57 7.21
N HIS A 157 -7.09 -8.33 8.51
CA HIS A 157 -6.51 -9.15 9.59
C HIS A 157 -7.46 -10.31 9.95
N LYS A 158 -6.94 -11.54 10.00
CA LYS A 158 -7.75 -12.75 10.30
C LYS A 158 -8.04 -12.92 11.79
N ASN A 159 -7.07 -12.64 12.67
CA ASN A 159 -7.21 -12.79 14.12
C ASN A 159 -7.05 -11.42 14.81
N ILE A 160 -8.09 -11.02 15.53
CA ILE A 160 -8.01 -10.15 16.70
C ILE A 160 -8.28 -11.10 17.86
N GLU A 161 -7.27 -11.60 18.56
CA GLU A 161 -7.58 -12.16 19.88
C GLU A 161 -8.01 -10.99 20.76
N THR A 162 -9.32 -10.80 20.92
CA THR A 162 -10.05 -10.49 22.16
C THR A 162 -11.55 -10.33 21.83
N THR A 163 -12.38 -11.03 22.59
CA THR A 163 -13.85 -11.04 22.66
C THR A 163 -14.54 -9.71 22.27
N MET A 164 -15.10 -9.62 21.05
CA MET A 164 -16.05 -8.57 20.66
C MET A 164 -17.23 -9.16 19.83
N ASP A 165 -17.88 -10.17 20.40
CA ASP A 165 -19.21 -10.60 19.95
C ASP A 165 -20.30 -9.66 20.49
N ILE A 166 -20.33 -8.44 19.96
CA ILE A 166 -21.52 -7.59 20.04
C ILE A 166 -21.74 -7.01 18.63
N TYR A 167 -22.95 -7.18 18.13
CA TYR A 167 -23.48 -6.86 16.81
C TYR A 167 -23.02 -5.51 16.21
N VAL A 168 -21.82 -5.48 15.65
CA VAL A 168 -21.39 -4.36 14.80
C VAL A 168 -20.86 -4.96 13.50
N GLU A 169 -21.53 -4.69 12.39
CA GLU A 169 -21.19 -5.20 11.06
C GLU A 169 -20.32 -4.19 10.30
N ALA A 170 -19.35 -4.69 9.53
CA ALA A 170 -18.51 -3.87 8.66
C ALA A 170 -19.18 -3.73 7.29
N THR A 171 -20.11 -2.78 7.17
CA THR A 171 -20.79 -2.49 5.90
C THR A 171 -19.91 -1.61 4.99
N ASP A 172 -20.08 -1.73 3.67
CA ASP A 172 -19.30 -0.94 2.71
C ASP A 172 -19.53 0.57 2.87
N ARG A 173 -20.78 1.00 3.09
CA ARG A 173 -21.11 2.39 3.45
C ARG A 173 -20.29 2.88 4.65
N LYS A 174 -20.09 2.04 5.67
CA LYS A 174 -19.31 2.44 6.83
C LYS A 174 -17.83 2.63 6.49
N LYS A 175 -17.27 1.80 5.60
CA LYS A 175 -15.89 1.98 5.11
C LYS A 175 -15.76 3.28 4.32
N GLU A 176 -16.71 3.61 3.47
CA GLU A 176 -16.75 4.87 2.72
C GLU A 176 -16.76 6.07 3.66
N GLU A 177 -17.70 6.11 4.62
CA GLU A 177 -17.76 7.17 5.66
C GLU A 177 -16.44 7.27 6.45
N THR A 178 -15.84 6.14 6.81
CA THR A 178 -14.55 6.12 7.51
C THR A 178 -13.46 6.75 6.66
N PHE A 179 -13.41 6.44 5.35
CA PHE A 179 -12.41 6.98 4.43
C PHE A 179 -12.62 8.46 4.15
N GLU A 180 -13.86 8.95 4.08
CA GLU A 180 -14.16 10.39 3.99
C GLU A 180 -13.63 11.15 5.22
N ASN A 181 -13.90 10.63 6.43
CA ASN A 181 -13.39 11.24 7.67
C ASN A 181 -11.86 11.17 7.76
N LEU A 182 -11.26 10.09 7.26
CA LEU A 182 -9.81 9.94 7.19
C LEU A 182 -9.19 10.93 6.21
N ALA A 183 -9.78 11.08 5.01
CA ALA A 183 -9.33 12.03 3.99
C ALA A 183 -9.33 13.46 4.53
N ALA A 184 -10.44 13.89 5.14
CA ALA A 184 -10.55 15.23 5.73
C ALA A 184 -9.45 15.51 6.77
N LYS A 185 -9.09 14.53 7.61
CA LYS A 185 -7.98 14.69 8.57
C LYS A 185 -6.60 14.68 7.92
N LEU A 186 -6.43 13.97 6.80
CA LEU A 186 -5.16 13.94 6.08
C LEU A 186 -4.92 15.26 5.34
N ASP A 187 -5.97 15.87 4.80
CA ASP A 187 -5.90 17.18 4.14
C ASP A 187 -5.56 18.32 5.11
N GLU A 188 -5.89 18.19 6.40
CA GLU A 188 -5.46 19.15 7.44
C GLU A 188 -3.96 19.08 7.78
N LEU A 189 -3.25 18.02 7.36
CA LEU A 189 -1.84 17.78 7.69
C LEU A 189 -0.86 18.22 6.60
N PHE A 190 -1.33 18.53 5.39
CA PHE A 190 -0.52 18.88 4.22
C PHE A 190 -1.02 20.16 3.56
#